data_AF-A0A1Y5RCM3-F1
#
_entry.id   AF-A0A1Y5RCM3-F1
#
_cell.length_a   1.000
_cell.length_b   1.000
_cell.length_c   1.000
_cell.angle_alpha   90.00
_cell.angle_beta   90.00
_cell.angle_gamma   90.00
#
_symmetry.space_group_name_H-M   'P 1'
#
loop_
_entity.id
_entity.type
_entity.pdbx_description
1 polymer ?
#
loop_
_entity_poly.entity_id
_entity_poly.type
_entity_poly.pdbx_seq_one_letter_code
_entity_poly.pdbx_strand_id
1 'polypeptide(L)'
;MTLPEIGSLWVGAQLTWLEQLCFKSFVDAGHAVTLFTYEDVAGVPDGVRIAPASDILPAENILRHARTGSPAYHADIFRLHLMEGTDLIWADADAYCVRPWEVASDAPLYGWIAGDVAQVNNGVLRLPKGSETLRRMSEFAADPCPIPPWLPAARQDELSRAKAAGRGVHVSELPWGVLGPDLLTHMLRETGEIAHAKAPQVLYPVPFDDTHHMLKDRRREEVAARIGEETLSVHLWGRRCRNVLAKFGGQPMSGSWLSGLLKRHGIDPEPTRHLIRYRPPSKAKRRADLPDAIDFSMFTDQDVANLILQRSEVIDSGSAVRAWATGDDAPLLDLARRHRETVLSIALERLRTECERFVDAVDEDPPARIADIGCGYGLASLVLYHRYEAEVLLIDIESAADRHMGYADRGAGYADLSTARAFLEANGVPAERIITLNPNKVPLDNAGTVDLAVSLLSCGFHYPAKTYETFFGRQVRPGGRIAMDIRKGSGGIAYMRRFGAVQMLEKTGKSAGILVRKEAVNA
;
A
#
# COMPACT_ATOMS: atom_id res chain seq x y z
N MET A 1 -19.34 39.64 14.91
CA MET A 1 -17.93 39.21 15.11
C MET A 1 -17.38 38.86 13.73
N THR A 2 -16.10 39.11 13.46
CA THR A 2 -15.47 38.65 12.21
C THR A 2 -15.29 37.13 12.26
N LEU A 3 -15.62 36.44 11.18
CA LEU A 3 -15.42 34.99 11.08
C LEU A 3 -13.92 34.64 11.15
N PRO A 4 -13.54 33.47 11.69
CA PRO A 4 -12.16 33.03 11.71
C PRO A 4 -11.62 32.83 10.30
N GLU A 5 -10.32 33.06 10.14
CA GLU A 5 -9.61 32.80 8.89
C GLU A 5 -9.19 31.32 8.79
N ILE A 6 -9.19 30.77 7.59
CA ILE A 6 -8.97 29.35 7.32
C ILE A 6 -7.63 29.16 6.60
N GLY A 7 -6.82 28.21 7.08
CA GLY A 7 -5.56 27.80 6.46
C GLY A 7 -5.60 26.36 5.99
N SER A 8 -5.02 26.08 4.83
CA SER A 8 -4.86 24.72 4.29
C SER A 8 -3.55 24.57 3.52
N LEU A 9 -3.05 23.35 3.36
CA LEU A 9 -1.87 23.03 2.54
C LEU A 9 -2.28 22.20 1.33
N TRP A 10 -1.75 22.56 0.16
CA TRP A 10 -1.78 21.68 -1.01
C TRP A 10 -0.39 21.32 -1.51
N VAL A 11 -0.20 20.03 -1.79
CA VAL A 11 1.01 19.48 -2.39
C VAL A 11 0.65 18.80 -3.71
N GLY A 12 0.86 19.50 -4.81
CA GLY A 12 0.66 19.01 -6.17
C GLY A 12 0.35 20.14 -7.15
N ALA A 13 0.53 19.88 -8.44
CA ALA A 13 0.44 20.91 -9.47
C ALA A 13 -0.98 21.48 -9.73
N GLN A 14 -2.03 20.77 -9.32
CA GLN A 14 -3.41 21.18 -9.64
C GLN A 14 -4.42 20.63 -8.64
N LEU A 15 -5.40 21.46 -8.25
CA LEU A 15 -6.57 21.03 -7.47
C LEU A 15 -7.56 20.23 -8.34
N THR A 16 -8.18 19.20 -7.77
CA THR A 16 -9.35 18.59 -8.41
C THR A 16 -10.62 19.37 -8.04
N TRP A 17 -11.72 19.10 -8.72
CA TRP A 17 -13.02 19.69 -8.38
C TRP A 17 -13.41 19.45 -6.92
N LEU A 18 -12.91 18.38 -6.28
CA LEU A 18 -13.20 18.05 -4.89
C LEU A 18 -12.62 19.10 -3.96
N GLU A 19 -11.35 19.44 -4.12
CA GLU A 19 -10.72 20.50 -3.34
C GLU A 19 -11.28 21.89 -3.69
N GLN A 20 -11.57 22.12 -4.97
CA GLN A 20 -12.23 23.36 -5.41
C GLN A 20 -13.57 23.57 -4.71
N LEU A 21 -14.40 22.53 -4.63
CA LEU A 21 -15.67 22.55 -3.91
C LEU A 21 -15.48 22.90 -2.43
N CYS A 22 -14.51 22.28 -1.75
CA CYS A 22 -14.24 22.53 -0.35
C CYS A 22 -13.80 23.99 -0.13
N PHE A 23 -12.81 24.50 -0.87
CA PHE A 23 -12.39 25.89 -0.69
C PHE A 23 -13.48 26.90 -1.07
N LYS A 24 -14.21 26.65 -2.17
CA LYS A 24 -15.33 27.51 -2.57
C LYS A 24 -16.42 27.57 -1.51
N SER A 25 -16.67 26.47 -0.80
CA SER A 25 -17.67 26.43 0.28
C SER A 25 -17.32 27.36 1.45
N PHE A 26 -16.04 27.49 1.80
CA PHE A 26 -15.59 28.44 2.84
C PHE A 26 -15.72 29.88 2.39
N VAL A 27 -15.33 30.18 1.15
CA VAL A 27 -15.47 31.52 0.55
C VAL A 27 -16.94 31.93 0.52
N ASP A 28 -17.83 31.04 0.09
CA ASP A 28 -19.27 31.29 0.05
C ASP A 28 -19.91 31.45 1.44
N ALA A 29 -19.31 30.85 2.47
CA ALA A 29 -19.68 31.05 3.86
C ALA A 29 -19.07 32.32 4.47
N GLY A 30 -18.30 33.11 3.71
CA GLY A 30 -17.75 34.40 4.13
C GLY A 30 -16.41 34.32 4.87
N HIS A 31 -15.74 33.16 4.88
CA HIS A 31 -14.41 33.03 5.45
C HIS A 31 -13.33 33.56 4.51
N ALA A 32 -12.30 34.20 5.07
CA ALA A 32 -11.05 34.37 4.36
C ALA A 32 -10.28 33.05 4.37
N VAL A 33 -9.79 32.62 3.20
CA VAL A 33 -9.10 31.34 3.02
C VAL A 33 -7.70 31.58 2.47
N THR A 34 -6.70 30.98 3.11
CA THR A 34 -5.32 30.96 2.64
C THR A 34 -4.90 29.52 2.33
N LEU A 35 -4.56 29.27 1.07
CA LEU A 35 -3.98 28.03 0.58
C LEU A 35 -2.46 28.16 0.51
N PHE A 36 -1.77 27.42 1.36
CA PHE A 36 -0.32 27.33 1.35
C PHE A 36 0.15 26.31 0.31
N THR A 37 1.16 26.68 -0.46
CA THR A 37 1.71 25.85 -1.55
C THR A 37 3.22 26.02 -1.64
N TYR A 38 3.95 24.96 -2.00
CA TYR A 38 5.39 25.03 -2.25
C TYR A 38 5.73 25.42 -3.69
N GLU A 39 4.78 25.23 -4.61
CA GLU A 39 4.90 25.43 -6.04
C GLU A 39 3.60 26.05 -6.55
N ASP A 40 3.60 26.57 -7.78
CA ASP A 40 2.38 27.08 -8.42
C ASP A 40 1.33 25.98 -8.57
N VAL A 41 0.08 26.29 -8.21
CA VAL A 41 -1.05 25.35 -8.23
C VAL A 41 -2.15 25.86 -9.15
N ALA A 42 -2.53 25.03 -10.12
CA ALA A 42 -3.64 25.32 -11.02
C ALA A 42 -5.01 24.99 -10.39
N GLY A 43 -6.04 25.72 -10.83
CA GLY A 43 -7.43 25.45 -10.47
C GLY A 43 -7.81 25.86 -9.05
N VAL A 44 -7.15 26.86 -8.47
CA VAL A 44 -7.55 27.48 -7.19
C VAL A 44 -8.78 28.37 -7.43
N PRO A 45 -9.88 28.21 -6.64
CA PRO A 45 -11.08 29.05 -6.80
C PRO A 45 -10.85 30.53 -6.48
N ASP A 46 -11.61 31.40 -7.14
CA ASP A 46 -11.64 32.83 -6.82
C ASP A 46 -11.99 33.07 -5.35
N GLY A 47 -11.32 34.04 -4.72
CA GLY A 47 -11.48 34.38 -3.30
C GLY A 47 -10.54 33.63 -2.35
N VAL A 48 -9.83 32.61 -2.82
CA VAL A 48 -8.77 31.93 -2.06
C VAL A 48 -7.44 32.66 -2.25
N ARG A 49 -6.79 33.07 -1.17
CA ARG A 49 -5.40 33.59 -1.21
C ARG A 49 -4.42 32.44 -1.32
N ILE A 50 -3.36 32.64 -2.10
CA ILE A 50 -2.23 31.72 -2.16
C ILE A 50 -1.08 32.33 -1.38
N ALA A 51 -0.41 31.53 -0.56
CA ALA A 51 0.79 31.92 0.19
C ALA A 51 1.88 30.84 0.10
N PRO A 52 3.17 31.22 0.21
CA PRO A 52 4.27 30.25 0.23
C PRO A 52 4.17 29.35 1.48
N ALA A 53 4.15 28.03 1.28
CA ALA A 53 4.21 27.07 2.38
C ALA A 53 5.54 27.15 3.15
N SER A 54 6.61 27.62 2.51
CA SER A 54 7.91 27.86 3.13
C SER A 54 7.87 28.91 4.25
N ASP A 55 6.87 29.79 4.27
CA ASP A 55 6.70 30.80 5.32
C ASP A 55 6.27 30.18 6.66
N ILE A 56 5.65 28.99 6.60
CA ILE A 56 5.20 28.22 7.77
C ILE A 56 6.15 27.05 8.07
N LEU A 57 6.52 26.29 7.03
CA LEU A 57 7.41 25.13 7.16
C LEU A 57 8.36 25.08 5.94
N PRO A 58 9.59 25.60 6.07
CA PRO A 58 10.61 25.43 5.05
C PRO A 58 10.88 23.94 4.80
N ALA A 59 10.85 23.52 3.54
CA ALA A 59 11.09 22.11 3.19
C ALA A 59 11.74 21.99 1.81
N GLU A 60 12.84 21.26 1.73
CA GLU A 60 13.43 20.84 0.45
C GLU A 60 12.72 19.61 -0.13
N ASN A 61 12.19 18.75 0.76
CA ASN A 61 11.49 17.53 0.40
C ASN A 61 10.21 17.39 1.22
N ILE A 62 9.16 16.90 0.57
CA ILE A 62 7.89 16.61 1.25
C ILE A 62 8.00 15.29 2.00
N LEU A 63 7.79 15.31 3.31
CA LEU A 63 7.74 14.10 4.13
C LEU A 63 6.55 13.23 3.71
N ARG A 64 6.84 12.00 3.27
CA ARG A 64 5.82 11.04 2.85
C ARG A 64 5.89 9.80 3.70
N HIS A 65 4.72 9.26 4.05
CA HIS A 65 4.65 7.96 4.72
C HIS A 65 5.15 6.87 3.76
N ALA A 66 6.18 6.14 4.17
CA ALA A 66 6.96 5.23 3.34
C ALA A 66 6.10 4.15 2.67
N ARG A 67 5.07 3.66 3.35
CA ARG A 67 4.19 2.59 2.84
C ARG A 67 3.11 3.09 1.88
N THR A 68 2.65 4.34 1.99
CA THR A 68 1.54 4.87 1.16
C THR A 68 1.96 5.93 0.15
N GLY A 69 3.15 6.51 0.28
CA GLY A 69 3.59 7.69 -0.48
C GLY A 69 2.79 8.96 -0.18
N SER A 70 1.88 8.91 0.81
CA SER A 70 0.99 10.02 1.13
C SER A 70 1.77 11.16 1.79
N PRO A 71 1.52 12.42 1.39
CA PRO A 71 2.13 13.60 2.00
C PRO A 71 1.48 13.98 3.35
N ALA A 72 0.58 13.14 3.89
CA ALA A 72 -0.19 13.46 5.10
C ALA A 72 0.70 13.80 6.31
N TYR A 73 1.83 13.11 6.51
CA TYR A 73 2.76 13.43 7.60
C TYR A 73 3.37 14.82 7.46
N HIS A 74 3.63 15.27 6.22
CA HIS A 74 4.06 16.65 5.99
C HIS A 74 2.97 17.64 6.38
N ALA A 75 1.71 17.35 6.02
CA ALA A 75 0.57 18.18 6.41
C ALA A 75 0.29 18.15 7.92
N ASP A 76 0.54 17.02 8.59
CA ASP A 76 0.44 16.86 10.05
C ASP A 76 1.48 17.73 10.77
N ILE A 77 2.70 17.86 10.25
CA ILE A 77 3.71 18.77 10.80
C ILE A 77 3.36 20.23 10.46
N PHE A 78 3.02 20.50 9.20
CA PHE A 78 2.68 21.84 8.71
C PHE A 78 1.57 22.49 9.54
N ARG A 79 0.49 21.76 9.86
CA ARG A 79 -0.64 22.32 10.62
C ARG A 79 -0.26 22.70 12.05
N LEU A 80 0.70 22.00 12.67
CA LEU A 80 1.19 22.35 14.00
C LEU A 80 1.94 23.69 13.94
N HIS A 81 2.88 23.83 13.01
CA HIS A 81 3.58 25.10 12.77
C HIS A 81 2.63 26.24 12.38
N LEU A 82 1.59 25.95 11.60
CA LEU A 82 0.56 26.93 11.24
C LEU A 82 -0.15 27.47 12.48
N MET A 83 -0.58 26.58 13.39
CA MET A 83 -1.28 26.97 14.63
C MET A 83 -0.35 27.67 15.64
N GLU A 84 0.94 27.35 15.64
CA GLU A 84 1.93 28.06 16.45
C GLU A 84 2.19 29.48 15.91
N GLY A 85 2.32 29.62 14.59
CA GLY A 85 2.73 30.86 13.93
C GLY A 85 1.59 31.83 13.60
N THR A 86 0.34 31.37 13.59
CA THR A 86 -0.82 32.16 13.11
C THR A 86 -2.05 31.97 14.00
N ASP A 87 -3.13 32.70 13.72
CA ASP A 87 -4.43 32.50 14.36
C ASP A 87 -5.43 31.73 13.46
N LEU A 88 -4.95 31.20 12.34
CA LEU A 88 -5.74 30.45 11.35
C LEU A 88 -6.28 29.15 11.92
N ILE A 89 -7.49 28.79 11.53
CA ILE A 89 -8.04 27.45 11.77
C ILE A 89 -7.63 26.55 10.61
N TRP A 90 -7.07 25.39 10.93
CA TRP A 90 -6.73 24.39 9.92
C TRP A 90 -7.99 23.71 9.38
N ALA A 91 -8.09 23.60 8.05
CA ALA A 91 -9.02 22.73 7.36
C ALA A 91 -8.29 21.95 6.27
N ASP A 92 -8.45 20.63 6.26
CA ASP A 92 -7.99 19.78 5.16
C ASP A 92 -8.67 20.23 3.86
N ALA A 93 -7.97 20.07 2.74
CA ALA A 93 -8.48 20.46 1.42
C ALA A 93 -9.75 19.69 0.99
N ASP A 94 -10.15 18.66 1.74
CA ASP A 94 -11.36 17.86 1.56
C ASP A 94 -12.37 18.01 2.72
N ALA A 95 -12.26 19.07 3.52
CA ALA A 95 -13.27 19.49 4.49
C ALA A 95 -14.27 20.46 3.84
N TYR A 96 -15.52 20.05 3.68
CA TYR A 96 -16.59 20.90 3.14
C TYR A 96 -17.20 21.77 4.24
N CYS A 97 -17.23 23.08 4.03
CA CYS A 97 -17.87 24.06 4.91
C CYS A 97 -19.38 24.03 4.69
N VAL A 98 -20.13 23.60 5.69
CA VAL A 98 -21.61 23.56 5.62
C VAL A 98 -22.20 24.95 5.83
N ARG A 99 -21.55 25.76 6.67
CA ARG A 99 -22.00 27.09 7.08
C ARG A 99 -20.86 27.89 7.74
N PRO A 100 -21.05 29.19 8.01
CA PRO A 100 -20.07 30.01 8.73
C PRO A 100 -19.68 29.43 10.10
N TRP A 101 -18.38 29.40 10.39
CA TRP A 101 -17.86 28.96 11.68
C TRP A 101 -17.84 30.11 12.68
N GLU A 102 -18.94 30.30 13.40
CA GLU A 102 -19.06 31.31 14.46
C GLU A 102 -18.35 30.84 15.75
N VAL A 103 -17.02 30.74 15.68
CA VAL A 103 -16.16 30.26 16.76
C VAL A 103 -15.37 31.43 17.34
N ALA A 104 -15.34 31.56 18.66
CA ALA A 104 -14.58 32.63 19.34
C ALA A 104 -13.08 32.53 19.02
N SER A 105 -12.37 33.66 19.04
CA SER A 105 -10.97 33.79 18.61
C SER A 105 -9.95 33.00 19.43
N ASP A 106 -10.32 32.45 20.57
CA ASP A 106 -9.46 31.62 21.44
C ASP A 106 -10.05 30.23 21.70
N ALA A 107 -11.23 29.93 21.16
CA ALA A 107 -11.91 28.67 21.41
C ALA A 107 -11.29 27.51 20.61
N PRO A 108 -11.01 26.35 21.24
CA PRO A 108 -10.57 25.15 20.55
C PRO A 108 -11.65 24.62 19.59
N LEU A 109 -11.21 24.04 18.47
CA LEU A 109 -12.10 23.45 17.47
C LEU A 109 -11.51 22.14 16.93
N TYR A 110 -12.05 21.01 17.38
CA TYR A 110 -11.74 19.65 16.91
C TYR A 110 -12.86 18.73 17.39
N GLY A 111 -12.98 17.53 16.83
CA GLY A 111 -14.12 16.66 17.14
C GLY A 111 -13.86 15.18 16.90
N TRP A 112 -14.69 14.37 17.55
CA TRP A 112 -14.74 12.92 17.37
C TRP A 112 -15.26 12.55 15.98
N ILE A 113 -14.79 11.46 15.40
CA ILE A 113 -15.39 10.92 14.17
C ILE A 113 -16.65 10.11 14.48
N ALA A 114 -17.56 10.04 13.51
CA ALA A 114 -18.72 9.15 13.61
C ALA A 114 -18.31 7.70 13.28
N GLY A 115 -18.93 6.75 13.97
CA GLY A 115 -18.67 5.30 13.83
C GLY A 115 -18.11 4.68 15.11
N ASP A 116 -17.62 3.45 15.02
CA ASP A 116 -17.21 2.64 16.18
C ASP A 116 -15.76 2.89 16.64
N VAL A 117 -15.14 3.96 16.14
CA VAL A 117 -13.74 4.31 16.43
C VAL A 117 -13.69 5.56 17.30
N ALA A 118 -13.24 5.40 18.54
CA ALA A 118 -13.06 6.49 19.50
C ALA A 118 -11.79 7.31 19.20
N GLN A 119 -11.83 8.10 18.12
CA GLN A 119 -10.72 8.91 17.64
C GLN A 119 -11.16 10.34 17.30
N VAL A 120 -10.34 11.31 17.69
CA VAL A 120 -10.48 12.71 17.25
C VAL A 120 -9.75 12.87 15.94
N ASN A 121 -10.42 13.43 14.93
CA ASN A 121 -9.81 13.69 13.64
C ASN A 121 -9.21 15.10 13.60
N ASN A 122 -8.12 15.23 12.85
CA ASN A 122 -7.30 16.42 12.71
C ASN A 122 -7.50 17.14 11.36
N GLY A 123 -8.52 16.78 10.59
CA GLY A 123 -8.87 17.43 9.31
C GLY A 123 -9.61 18.77 9.45
N VAL A 124 -10.18 19.07 10.61
CA VAL A 124 -10.53 20.44 11.04
C VAL A 124 -9.95 20.60 12.44
N LEU A 125 -9.03 21.55 12.60
CA LEU A 125 -8.24 21.64 13.83
C LEU A 125 -7.93 23.08 14.20
N ARG A 126 -8.20 23.39 15.46
CA ARG A 126 -7.64 24.53 16.17
C ARG A 126 -7.30 24.12 17.59
N LEU A 127 -6.01 24.18 17.90
CA LEU A 127 -5.48 24.17 19.25
C LEU A 127 -5.05 25.60 19.56
N PRO A 128 -5.60 26.26 20.61
CA PRO A 128 -5.18 27.61 20.99
C PRO A 128 -3.68 27.66 21.29
N LYS A 129 -3.02 28.82 21.12
CA LYS A 129 -1.57 28.97 21.33
C LYS A 129 -1.07 28.55 22.72
N GLY A 130 -1.92 28.64 23.74
CA GLY A 130 -1.62 28.17 25.11
C GLY A 130 -1.91 26.69 25.37
N SER A 131 -2.34 25.92 24.35
CA SER A 131 -2.69 24.51 24.47
C SER A 131 -1.46 23.66 24.81
N GLU A 132 -1.57 22.87 25.87
CA GLU A 132 -0.52 21.92 26.22
C GLU A 132 -0.42 20.80 25.17
N THR A 133 -1.55 20.40 24.58
CA THR A 133 -1.62 19.44 23.49
C THR A 133 -0.82 19.92 22.29
N LEU A 134 -0.99 21.17 21.85
CA LEU A 134 -0.22 21.73 20.73
C LEU A 134 1.28 21.60 20.98
N ARG A 135 1.73 22.07 22.15
CA ARG A 135 3.15 22.00 22.55
C ARG A 135 3.68 20.56 22.53
N ARG A 136 2.98 19.61 23.15
CA ARG A 136 3.40 18.20 23.22
C ARG A 136 3.39 17.52 21.84
N MET A 137 2.43 17.85 20.99
CA MET A 137 2.39 17.34 19.62
C MET A 137 3.57 17.86 18.79
N SER A 138 3.90 19.15 18.90
CA SER A 138 5.07 19.73 18.22
C SER A 138 6.38 19.14 18.71
N GLU A 139 6.55 18.95 20.02
CA GLU A 139 7.71 18.29 20.60
C GLU A 139 7.87 16.85 20.07
N PHE A 140 6.77 16.09 19.97
CA PHE A 140 6.78 14.73 19.42
C PHE A 140 7.11 14.71 17.92
N ALA A 141 6.52 15.63 17.15
CA ALA A 141 6.71 15.71 15.70
C ALA A 141 8.11 16.18 15.28
N ALA A 142 8.82 16.89 16.17
CA ALA A 142 10.21 17.32 15.96
C ALA A 142 11.23 16.18 16.03
N ASP A 143 10.86 15.04 16.63
CA ASP A 143 11.73 13.86 16.71
C ASP A 143 11.62 13.03 15.41
N PRO A 144 12.71 12.85 14.63
CA PRO A 144 12.66 12.08 13.39
C PRO A 144 12.46 10.58 13.62
N CYS A 145 12.72 10.08 14.83
CA CYS A 145 12.55 8.67 15.20
C CYS A 145 11.74 8.57 16.50
N PRO A 146 10.47 9.01 16.51
CA PRO A 146 9.69 9.12 17.72
C PRO A 146 9.26 7.73 18.20
N ILE A 147 8.99 7.61 19.51
CA ILE A 147 8.48 6.38 20.12
C ILE A 147 7.03 6.64 20.55
N PRO A 148 6.03 6.16 19.80
CA PRO A 148 4.63 6.47 20.10
C PRO A 148 4.19 5.83 21.43
N PRO A 149 3.72 6.61 22.41
CA PRO A 149 3.43 6.13 23.76
C PRO A 149 2.21 5.20 23.86
N TRP A 150 1.36 5.16 22.83
CA TRP A 150 0.20 4.26 22.77
C TRP A 150 0.48 2.89 22.15
N LEU A 151 1.72 2.62 21.69
CA LEU A 151 2.08 1.29 21.21
C LEU A 151 2.24 0.30 22.38
N PRO A 152 2.12 -1.01 22.15
CA PRO A 152 2.44 -2.02 23.17
C PRO A 152 3.86 -1.84 23.72
N ALA A 153 4.05 -2.06 25.02
CA ALA A 153 5.33 -1.84 25.72
C ALA A 153 6.51 -2.55 25.02
N ALA A 154 6.33 -3.81 24.62
CA ALA A 154 7.36 -4.57 23.89
C ALA A 154 7.81 -3.88 22.60
N ARG A 155 6.89 -3.22 21.88
CA ARG A 155 7.21 -2.46 20.67
C ARG A 155 7.90 -1.14 20.99
N GLN A 156 7.51 -0.47 22.07
CA GLN A 156 8.22 0.72 22.55
C GLN A 156 9.67 0.39 22.93
N ASP A 157 9.90 -0.74 23.62
CA ASP A 157 11.23 -1.21 24.01
C ASP A 157 12.10 -1.58 22.80
N GLU A 158 11.51 -2.18 21.78
CA GLU A 158 12.19 -2.46 20.51
C GLU A 158 12.64 -1.17 19.81
N LEU A 159 11.73 -0.20 19.66
CA LEU A 159 12.03 1.10 19.03
C LEU A 159 13.08 1.87 19.84
N SER A 160 12.98 1.85 21.17
CA SER A 160 13.94 2.49 22.08
C SER A 160 15.34 1.89 21.94
N ARG A 161 15.46 0.56 21.95
CA ARG A 161 16.75 -0.13 21.76
C ARG A 161 17.33 0.12 20.38
N ALA A 162 16.50 0.12 19.34
CA ALA A 162 16.93 0.42 17.98
C ALA A 162 17.47 1.85 17.88
N LYS A 163 16.76 2.83 18.46
CA LYS A 163 17.18 4.24 18.52
C LYS A 163 18.49 4.42 19.29
N ALA A 164 18.61 3.81 20.48
CA ALA A 164 19.84 3.86 21.28
C ALA A 164 21.05 3.25 20.57
N ALA A 165 20.82 2.26 19.69
CA ALA A 165 21.85 1.63 18.86
C ALA A 165 22.13 2.37 17.54
N GLY A 166 21.62 3.59 17.34
CA GLY A 166 21.79 4.37 16.10
C GLY A 166 21.00 3.83 14.89
N ARG A 167 20.03 2.93 15.12
CA ARG A 167 19.17 2.31 14.11
C ARG A 167 17.70 2.69 14.34
N GLY A 168 17.44 3.93 14.74
CA GLY A 168 16.09 4.41 14.99
C GLY A 168 15.21 4.28 13.75
N VAL A 169 13.94 3.92 13.95
CA VAL A 169 12.95 3.84 12.86
C VAL A 169 12.46 5.24 12.57
N HIS A 170 12.67 5.72 11.35
CA HIS A 170 12.24 7.05 10.95
C HIS A 170 10.71 7.16 10.98
N VAL A 171 10.17 8.32 11.34
CA VAL A 171 8.72 8.55 11.48
C VAL A 171 7.94 8.20 10.22
N SER A 172 8.53 8.36 9.04
CA SER A 172 7.90 7.96 7.77
C SER A 172 7.57 6.47 7.68
N GLU A 173 8.27 5.62 8.43
CA GLU A 173 8.14 4.16 8.43
C GLU A 173 7.20 3.64 9.53
N LEU A 174 6.81 4.49 10.47
CA LEU A 174 5.86 4.15 11.52
C LEU A 174 4.42 4.01 10.97
N PRO A 175 3.50 3.38 11.71
CA PRO A 175 2.12 3.21 11.27
C PRO A 175 1.41 4.53 10.93
N TRP A 176 0.50 4.45 9.97
CA TRP A 176 -0.38 5.58 9.61
C TRP A 176 -1.06 6.17 10.84
N GLY A 177 -1.13 7.51 10.91
CA GLY A 177 -1.76 8.22 12.03
C GLY A 177 -0.80 8.68 13.12
N VAL A 178 0.47 8.25 13.09
CA VAL A 178 1.44 8.51 14.15
C VAL A 178 1.74 9.99 14.45
N LEU A 179 1.67 10.87 13.45
CA LEU A 179 1.77 12.33 13.63
C LEU A 179 0.40 13.02 13.56
N GLY A 180 -0.64 12.25 13.29
CA GLY A 180 -1.96 12.76 12.97
C GLY A 180 -3.00 12.45 14.05
N PRO A 181 -4.11 11.78 13.70
CA PRO A 181 -5.24 11.60 14.62
C PRO A 181 -4.92 10.72 15.84
N ASP A 182 -3.97 9.78 15.76
CA ASP A 182 -3.57 8.96 16.92
C ASP A 182 -2.83 9.82 17.95
N LEU A 183 -1.87 10.63 17.48
CA LEU A 183 -1.14 11.58 18.31
C LEU A 183 -2.08 12.60 18.95
N LEU A 184 -2.96 13.21 18.14
CA LEU A 184 -3.93 14.18 18.63
C LEU A 184 -4.83 13.57 19.71
N THR A 185 -5.41 12.40 19.45
CA THR A 185 -6.33 11.74 20.39
C THR A 185 -5.62 11.37 21.69
N HIS A 186 -4.39 10.86 21.61
CA HIS A 186 -3.61 10.51 22.79
C HIS A 186 -3.27 11.76 23.62
N MET A 187 -2.72 12.80 22.99
CA MET A 187 -2.27 14.00 23.70
C MET A 187 -3.45 14.77 24.31
N LEU A 188 -4.57 14.90 23.61
CA LEU A 188 -5.79 15.50 24.18
C LEU A 188 -6.28 14.77 25.44
N ARG A 189 -6.15 13.44 25.50
CA ARG A 189 -6.53 12.65 26.68
C ARG A 189 -5.57 12.89 27.83
N GLU A 190 -4.27 12.90 27.57
CA GLU A 190 -3.21 13.13 28.57
C GLU A 190 -3.29 14.52 29.20
N THR A 191 -3.62 15.56 28.42
CA THR A 191 -3.73 16.94 28.90
C THR A 191 -5.10 17.28 29.47
N GLY A 192 -6.09 16.42 29.30
CA GLY A 192 -7.49 16.68 29.65
C GLY A 192 -8.24 17.60 28.67
N GLU A 193 -7.56 18.15 27.65
CA GLU A 193 -8.18 19.02 26.63
C GLU A 193 -9.17 18.27 25.72
N ILE A 194 -9.22 16.94 25.81
CA ILE A 194 -10.25 16.11 25.18
C ILE A 194 -11.67 16.52 25.58
N ALA A 195 -11.85 17.15 26.76
CA ALA A 195 -13.14 17.66 27.23
C ALA A 195 -13.77 18.72 26.30
N HIS A 196 -12.98 19.37 25.43
CA HIS A 196 -13.48 20.35 24.45
C HIS A 196 -13.85 19.74 23.10
N ALA A 197 -13.57 18.45 22.88
CA ALA A 197 -13.84 17.79 21.61
C ALA A 197 -15.34 17.82 21.28
N LYS A 198 -15.66 18.33 20.08
CA LYS A 198 -17.03 18.36 19.58
C LYS A 198 -17.52 16.95 19.28
N ALA A 199 -18.82 16.76 19.45
CA ALA A 199 -19.48 15.53 19.05
C ALA A 199 -19.43 15.37 17.51
N PRO A 200 -19.49 14.14 16.98
CA PRO A 200 -19.24 13.88 15.56
C PRO A 200 -20.09 14.67 14.60
N GLN A 201 -21.36 14.91 14.94
CA GLN A 201 -22.33 15.63 14.11
C GLN A 201 -21.92 17.09 13.80
N VAL A 202 -20.98 17.67 14.57
CA VAL A 202 -20.51 19.05 14.36
C VAL A 202 -19.50 19.14 13.21
N LEU A 203 -18.56 18.19 13.08
CA LEU A 203 -17.45 18.29 12.12
C LEU A 203 -17.33 17.07 11.19
N TYR A 204 -17.75 15.90 11.66
CA TYR A 204 -17.55 14.60 11.00
C TYR A 204 -18.83 13.74 11.02
N PRO A 205 -19.99 14.26 10.57
CA PRO A 205 -21.28 13.58 10.67
C PRO A 205 -21.40 12.31 9.80
N VAL A 206 -20.59 12.20 8.74
CA VAL A 206 -20.56 11.05 7.85
C VAL A 206 -19.35 10.17 8.20
N PRO A 207 -19.56 8.94 8.72
CA PRO A 207 -18.49 8.01 9.03
C PRO A 207 -17.58 7.73 7.84
N PHE A 208 -16.32 7.40 8.13
CA PHE A 208 -15.36 6.99 7.10
C PHE A 208 -15.90 5.84 6.24
N ASP A 209 -16.60 4.87 6.84
CA ASP A 209 -17.17 3.74 6.10
C ASP A 209 -18.28 4.09 5.13
N ASP A 210 -19.04 5.13 5.49
CA ASP A 210 -20.17 5.64 4.73
C ASP A 210 -19.77 6.69 3.70
N THR A 211 -18.45 6.94 3.47
CA THR A 211 -17.97 7.92 2.46
C THR A 211 -18.69 7.79 1.11
N HIS A 212 -18.93 6.54 0.70
CA HIS A 212 -19.55 6.20 -0.57
C HIS A 212 -21.05 6.55 -0.66
N HIS A 213 -21.72 6.83 0.46
CA HIS A 213 -23.11 7.29 0.50
C HIS A 213 -23.25 8.70 -0.08
N MET A 214 -22.27 9.59 0.15
CA MET A 214 -22.26 10.96 -0.38
C MET A 214 -22.29 11.01 -1.92
N LEU A 215 -21.88 9.93 -2.57
CA LEU A 215 -21.68 9.81 -4.02
C LEU A 215 -22.84 9.13 -4.75
N LYS A 216 -23.82 8.59 -4.02
CA LYS A 216 -24.95 7.83 -4.56
C LYS A 216 -26.26 8.59 -4.41
N ASP A 217 -27.04 8.64 -5.47
CA ASP A 217 -28.36 9.29 -5.52
C ASP A 217 -29.35 8.69 -4.51
N ARG A 218 -29.47 7.36 -4.45
CA ARG A 218 -30.37 6.64 -3.53
C ARG A 218 -30.05 6.80 -2.05
N ARG A 219 -28.92 7.43 -1.71
CA ARG A 219 -28.45 7.68 -0.34
C ARG A 219 -28.50 9.16 0.03
N ARG A 220 -28.97 10.04 -0.87
CA ARG A 220 -28.99 11.50 -0.64
C ARG A 220 -29.69 11.88 0.65
N GLU A 221 -30.91 11.38 0.86
CA GLU A 221 -31.71 11.69 2.06
C GLU A 221 -31.07 11.15 3.34
N GLU A 222 -30.42 9.98 3.27
CA GLU A 222 -29.68 9.40 4.40
C GLU A 222 -28.49 10.27 4.82
N VAL A 223 -27.76 10.83 3.84
CA VAL A 223 -26.65 11.75 4.12
C VAL A 223 -27.19 13.09 4.65
N ALA A 224 -28.25 13.62 4.04
CA ALA A 224 -28.87 14.87 4.46
C ALA A 224 -29.38 14.80 5.91
N ALA A 225 -29.97 13.67 6.31
CA ALA A 225 -30.47 13.45 7.67
C ALA A 225 -29.36 13.47 8.75
N ARG A 226 -28.09 13.33 8.38
CA ARG A 226 -26.94 13.42 9.30
C ARG A 226 -26.42 14.84 9.48
N ILE A 227 -26.93 15.79 8.71
CA ILE A 227 -26.47 17.18 8.70
C ILE A 227 -27.53 18.03 9.40
N GLY A 228 -27.24 18.39 10.64
CA GLY A 228 -28.15 19.14 11.52
C GLY A 228 -27.84 20.64 11.56
N GLU A 229 -28.53 21.34 12.47
CA GLU A 229 -28.34 22.76 12.80
C GLU A 229 -27.08 23.05 13.61
N GLU A 230 -26.26 22.04 13.90
CA GLU A 230 -24.96 22.13 14.60
C GLU A 230 -23.76 21.73 13.72
N THR A 231 -23.99 21.05 12.59
CA THR A 231 -22.97 20.67 11.62
C THR A 231 -22.30 21.87 10.93
N LEU A 232 -21.04 22.11 11.28
CA LEU A 232 -20.18 23.13 10.68
C LEU A 232 -19.40 22.62 9.47
N SER A 233 -19.03 21.33 9.48
CA SER A 233 -18.19 20.72 8.44
C SER A 233 -18.65 19.31 8.10
N VAL A 234 -18.37 18.89 6.86
CA VAL A 234 -18.44 17.50 6.42
C VAL A 234 -17.11 17.14 5.79
N HIS A 235 -16.38 16.20 6.39
CA HIS A 235 -15.14 15.69 5.80
C HIS A 235 -15.44 14.69 4.69
N LEU A 236 -14.92 14.97 3.49
CA LEU A 236 -15.17 14.15 2.31
C LEU A 236 -14.28 12.90 2.23
N TRP A 237 -13.31 12.71 3.14
CA TRP A 237 -12.39 11.58 3.13
C TRP A 237 -11.69 11.39 1.76
N GLY A 238 -11.04 12.43 1.27
CA GLY A 238 -10.61 12.64 -0.12
C GLY A 238 -9.93 11.44 -0.77
N ARG A 239 -9.06 10.70 -0.07
CA ARG A 239 -8.49 9.45 -0.64
C ARG A 239 -9.55 8.39 -0.92
N ARG A 240 -10.43 8.11 0.04
CA ARG A 240 -11.52 7.13 -0.11
C ARG A 240 -12.55 7.62 -1.12
N CYS A 241 -12.92 8.90 -1.06
CA CYS A 241 -13.84 9.52 -2.00
C CYS A 241 -13.32 9.44 -3.44
N ARG A 242 -12.08 9.87 -3.71
CA ARG A 242 -11.44 9.74 -5.03
C ARG A 242 -11.40 8.30 -5.53
N ASN A 243 -11.11 7.33 -4.66
CA ASN A 243 -11.11 5.92 -5.04
C ASN A 243 -12.49 5.41 -5.44
N VAL A 244 -13.55 5.88 -4.80
CA VAL A 244 -14.93 5.53 -5.19
C VAL A 244 -15.31 6.27 -6.48
N LEU A 245 -15.03 7.56 -6.58
CA LEU A 245 -15.28 8.39 -7.77
C LEU A 245 -14.57 7.87 -9.01
N ALA A 246 -13.35 7.34 -8.90
CA ALA A 246 -12.61 6.76 -10.02
C ALA A 246 -13.37 5.58 -10.68
N LYS A 247 -14.22 4.88 -9.92
CA LYS A 247 -15.10 3.82 -10.45
C LYS A 247 -16.29 4.37 -11.23
N PHE A 248 -16.58 5.66 -11.08
CA PHE A 248 -17.68 6.39 -11.73
C PHE A 248 -17.15 7.48 -12.67
N GLY A 249 -15.98 7.25 -13.28
CA GLY A 249 -15.39 8.17 -14.26
C GLY A 249 -14.84 9.47 -13.67
N GLY A 250 -14.67 9.56 -12.35
CA GLY A 250 -14.09 10.73 -11.67
C GLY A 250 -15.12 11.79 -11.25
N GLN A 251 -16.41 11.47 -11.22
CA GLN A 251 -17.47 12.40 -10.82
C GLN A 251 -18.59 11.70 -10.03
N PRO A 252 -19.33 12.41 -9.15
CA PRO A 252 -20.40 11.80 -8.37
C PRO A 252 -21.63 11.49 -9.24
N MET A 253 -22.47 10.55 -8.81
CA MET A 253 -23.72 10.25 -9.51
C MET A 253 -24.65 11.46 -9.54
N SER A 254 -25.36 11.67 -10.65
CA SER A 254 -26.39 12.70 -10.74
C SER A 254 -27.44 12.49 -9.65
N GLY A 255 -27.77 13.54 -8.91
CA GLY A 255 -28.74 13.48 -7.81
C GLY A 255 -28.18 13.00 -6.48
N SER A 256 -26.91 12.61 -6.40
CA SER A 256 -26.23 12.38 -5.11
C SER A 256 -26.12 13.67 -4.29
N TRP A 257 -25.87 13.51 -2.99
CA TRP A 257 -25.65 14.66 -2.10
C TRP A 257 -24.49 15.54 -2.58
N LEU A 258 -23.36 14.94 -2.97
CA LEU A 258 -22.20 15.69 -3.45
C LEU A 258 -22.45 16.36 -4.82
N SER A 259 -23.22 15.74 -5.72
CA SER A 259 -23.66 16.40 -6.97
C SER A 259 -24.53 17.62 -6.69
N GLY A 260 -25.36 17.59 -5.64
CA GLY A 260 -26.11 18.76 -5.18
C GLY A 260 -25.22 19.91 -4.72
N LEU A 261 -24.13 19.60 -4.02
CA LEU A 261 -23.15 20.61 -3.58
C LEU A 261 -22.39 21.24 -4.76
N LEU A 262 -21.98 20.44 -5.75
CA LEU A 262 -21.36 20.96 -6.97
C LEU A 262 -22.25 22.00 -7.66
N LYS A 263 -23.56 21.69 -7.79
CA LYS A 263 -24.55 22.63 -8.35
C LYS A 263 -24.71 23.88 -7.50
N ARG A 264 -24.78 23.73 -6.16
CA ARG A 264 -24.92 24.85 -5.22
C ARG A 264 -23.78 25.86 -5.37
N HIS A 265 -22.55 25.38 -5.52
CA HIS A 265 -21.34 26.21 -5.57
C HIS A 265 -20.86 26.54 -6.99
N GLY A 266 -21.57 26.07 -8.02
CA GLY A 266 -21.21 26.32 -9.42
C GLY A 266 -19.91 25.64 -9.87
N ILE A 267 -19.56 24.49 -9.28
CA ILE A 267 -18.33 23.75 -9.61
C ILE A 267 -18.63 22.71 -10.70
N ASP A 268 -17.95 22.83 -11.85
CA ASP A 268 -17.97 21.83 -12.92
C ASP A 268 -16.87 20.78 -12.66
N PRO A 269 -17.22 19.48 -12.47
CA PRO A 269 -16.24 18.43 -12.29
C PRO A 269 -15.49 18.05 -13.59
N GLU A 270 -16.04 18.33 -14.77
CA GLU A 270 -15.54 17.82 -16.05
C GLU A 270 -14.07 18.22 -16.36
N PRO A 271 -13.61 19.46 -16.10
CA PRO A 271 -12.23 19.85 -16.40
C PRO A 271 -11.18 19.09 -15.60
N THR A 272 -11.53 18.54 -14.43
CA THR A 272 -10.56 17.94 -13.50
C THR A 272 -10.88 16.48 -13.11
N ARG A 273 -12.00 15.91 -13.56
CA ARG A 273 -12.37 14.50 -13.28
C ARG A 273 -11.27 13.50 -13.64
N HIS A 274 -10.47 13.80 -14.68
CA HIS A 274 -9.38 12.96 -15.16
C HIS A 274 -8.18 12.89 -14.18
N LEU A 275 -8.10 13.82 -13.22
CA LEU A 275 -7.14 13.82 -12.12
C LEU A 275 -7.58 12.87 -10.99
N ILE A 276 -8.88 12.56 -10.91
CA ILE A 276 -9.42 11.60 -9.94
C ILE A 276 -9.14 10.17 -10.44
N ARG A 277 -7.99 9.66 -10.04
CA ARG A 277 -7.52 8.31 -10.38
C ARG A 277 -7.64 7.38 -9.19
N TYR A 278 -7.99 6.14 -9.48
CA TYR A 278 -7.97 5.08 -8.48
C TYR A 278 -6.53 4.92 -7.96
N ARG A 279 -6.36 5.04 -6.65
CA ARG A 279 -5.12 4.69 -5.96
C ARG A 279 -5.40 3.50 -5.06
N PRO A 280 -4.84 2.31 -5.35
CA PRO A 280 -5.10 1.14 -4.53
C PRO A 280 -4.79 1.42 -3.04
N PRO A 281 -5.45 0.70 -2.12
CA PRO A 281 -5.14 0.75 -0.69
C PRO A 281 -3.64 0.53 -0.42
N SER A 282 -3.17 0.90 0.77
CA SER A 282 -1.75 0.73 1.15
C SER A 282 -1.25 -0.71 0.97
N LYS A 283 0.07 -0.90 0.81
CA LYS A 283 0.75 -2.21 0.75
C LYS A 283 0.32 -3.20 1.85
N ALA A 284 -0.25 -2.75 2.96
CA ALA A 284 -0.81 -3.61 4.01
C ALA A 284 -1.86 -4.61 3.51
N LYS A 285 -2.60 -4.30 2.44
CA LYS A 285 -3.53 -5.25 1.81
C LYS A 285 -2.90 -6.18 0.76
N ARG A 286 -1.61 -5.98 0.41
CA ARG A 286 -0.88 -6.84 -0.54
C ARG A 286 -0.38 -8.12 0.08
N ARG A 287 -0.01 -8.06 1.36
CA ARG A 287 0.61 -9.17 2.07
C ARG A 287 -0.45 -10.25 2.32
N ALA A 288 -0.14 -11.48 1.95
CA ALA A 288 -0.99 -12.62 2.34
C ALA A 288 -0.89 -12.82 3.85
N ASP A 289 -2.04 -13.06 4.48
CA ASP A 289 -2.11 -13.50 5.87
C ASP A 289 -1.70 -14.97 5.88
N LEU A 290 -0.51 -15.23 6.41
CA LEU A 290 0.02 -16.57 6.58
C LEU A 290 -0.32 -17.09 7.99
N PRO A 291 -0.29 -18.41 8.23
CA PRO A 291 -0.39 -18.97 9.57
C PRO A 291 0.60 -18.31 10.54
N ASP A 292 0.18 -18.12 11.79
CA ASP A 292 1.00 -17.47 12.84
C ASP A 292 2.36 -18.16 13.05
N ALA A 293 2.40 -19.47 12.84
CA ALA A 293 3.62 -20.27 12.82
C ALA A 293 3.67 -21.07 11.52
N ILE A 294 4.81 -20.98 10.83
CA ILE A 294 5.07 -21.75 9.62
C ILE A 294 5.85 -23.01 9.97
N ASP A 295 5.32 -24.16 9.55
CA ASP A 295 5.96 -25.45 9.72
C ASP A 295 6.97 -25.69 8.58
N PHE A 296 8.25 -25.77 8.94
CA PHE A 296 9.35 -26.12 8.03
C PHE A 296 9.97 -27.49 8.33
N SER A 297 9.30 -28.32 9.14
CA SER A 297 9.86 -29.57 9.68
C SER A 297 10.19 -30.61 8.61
N MET A 298 9.53 -30.56 7.45
CA MET A 298 9.78 -31.44 6.31
C MET A 298 11.09 -31.16 5.57
N PHE A 299 11.68 -29.97 5.73
CA PHE A 299 12.92 -29.63 5.04
C PHE A 299 14.12 -30.27 5.73
N THR A 300 14.95 -31.01 5.01
CA THR A 300 16.24 -31.51 5.52
C THR A 300 17.31 -30.42 5.47
N ASP A 301 18.49 -30.66 6.05
CA ASP A 301 19.66 -29.78 5.86
C ASP A 301 20.01 -29.64 4.37
N GLN A 302 19.81 -30.70 3.58
CA GLN A 302 20.03 -30.68 2.14
C GLN A 302 19.02 -29.77 1.43
N ASP A 303 17.76 -29.77 1.87
CA ASP A 303 16.74 -28.90 1.27
C ASP A 303 17.02 -27.42 1.57
N VAL A 304 17.47 -27.13 2.78
CA VAL A 304 17.91 -25.77 3.15
C VAL A 304 19.14 -25.35 2.35
N ALA A 305 20.12 -26.26 2.15
CA ALA A 305 21.27 -26.01 1.30
C ALA A 305 20.86 -25.72 -0.16
N ASN A 306 19.92 -26.48 -0.70
CA ASN A 306 19.36 -26.26 -2.02
C ASN A 306 18.62 -24.91 -2.13
N LEU A 307 17.87 -24.52 -1.10
CA LEU A 307 17.21 -23.22 -1.04
C LEU A 307 18.23 -22.07 -1.08
N ILE A 308 19.38 -22.21 -0.42
CA ILE A 308 20.49 -21.24 -0.50
C ILE A 308 21.02 -21.14 -1.94
N LEU A 309 21.11 -22.24 -2.68
CA LEU A 309 21.51 -22.22 -4.10
C LEU A 309 20.46 -21.52 -4.99
N GLN A 310 19.17 -21.75 -4.73
CA GLN A 310 18.06 -21.12 -5.44
C GLN A 310 17.93 -19.61 -5.15
N ARG A 311 18.38 -19.18 -3.95
CA ARG A 311 18.19 -17.84 -3.40
C ARG A 311 19.43 -17.38 -2.63
N SER A 312 20.54 -17.22 -3.34
CA SER A 312 21.85 -16.82 -2.77
C SER A 312 21.85 -15.50 -2.00
N GLU A 313 20.81 -14.67 -2.16
CA GLU A 313 20.59 -13.40 -1.46
C GLU A 313 20.01 -13.54 -0.04
N VAL A 314 19.65 -14.75 0.37
CA VAL A 314 19.11 -15.04 1.71
C VAL A 314 20.20 -14.99 2.78
N ILE A 315 21.41 -15.41 2.43
CA ILE A 315 22.57 -15.43 3.33
C ILE A 315 23.86 -15.31 2.51
N ASP A 316 24.90 -14.69 3.06
CA ASP A 316 26.22 -14.69 2.42
C ASP A 316 26.75 -16.12 2.34
N SER A 317 26.69 -16.66 1.13
CA SER A 317 26.96 -18.06 0.82
C SER A 317 28.11 -18.20 -0.18
N GLY A 318 28.77 -17.11 -0.58
CA GLY A 318 29.66 -17.09 -1.73
C GLY A 318 30.83 -18.07 -1.65
N SER A 319 31.42 -18.29 -0.47
CA SER A 319 32.47 -19.29 -0.27
C SER A 319 31.95 -20.72 -0.32
N ALA A 320 30.85 -21.01 0.36
CA ALA A 320 30.22 -22.32 0.38
C ALA A 320 29.73 -22.74 -1.01
N VAL A 321 29.14 -21.81 -1.74
CA VAL A 321 28.73 -21.95 -3.14
C VAL A 321 29.90 -22.30 -4.05
N ARG A 322 31.07 -21.67 -3.87
CA ARG A 322 32.26 -21.96 -4.69
C ARG A 322 32.79 -23.37 -4.42
N ALA A 323 32.80 -23.79 -3.15
CA ALA A 323 33.18 -25.15 -2.78
C ALA A 323 32.22 -26.19 -3.39
N TRP A 324 30.92 -25.94 -3.31
CA TRP A 324 29.88 -26.77 -3.92
C TRP A 324 30.05 -26.89 -5.44
N ALA A 325 30.36 -25.79 -6.12
CA ALA A 325 30.62 -25.80 -7.56
C ALA A 325 31.84 -26.68 -7.95
N THR A 326 32.76 -26.92 -7.03
CA THR A 326 33.94 -27.78 -7.23
C THR A 326 33.78 -29.22 -6.71
N GLY A 327 32.59 -29.60 -6.24
CA GLY A 327 32.31 -30.95 -5.75
C GLY A 327 32.24 -31.12 -4.23
N ASP A 328 32.48 -30.06 -3.45
CA ASP A 328 32.49 -30.10 -1.99
C ASP A 328 31.21 -29.51 -1.40
N ASP A 329 30.31 -30.38 -0.96
CA ASP A 329 28.99 -30.01 -0.44
C ASP A 329 29.04 -29.65 1.07
N ALA A 330 30.11 -30.04 1.78
CA ALA A 330 30.18 -29.94 3.23
C ALA A 330 30.07 -28.48 3.75
N PRO A 331 30.71 -27.46 3.14
CA PRO A 331 30.56 -26.08 3.59
C PRO A 331 29.14 -25.53 3.45
N LEU A 332 28.42 -25.95 2.40
CA LEU A 332 27.04 -25.51 2.16
C LEU A 332 26.07 -26.19 3.13
N LEU A 333 26.25 -27.49 3.40
CA LEU A 333 25.46 -28.23 4.39
C LEU A 333 25.68 -27.70 5.82
N ASP A 334 26.91 -27.35 6.18
CA ASP A 334 27.22 -26.72 7.46
C ASP A 334 26.56 -25.34 7.60
N LEU A 335 26.60 -24.52 6.55
CA LEU A 335 25.93 -23.22 6.51
C LEU A 335 24.41 -23.38 6.67
N ALA A 336 23.82 -24.33 5.94
CA ALA A 336 22.39 -24.64 5.99
C ALA A 336 21.96 -25.07 7.41
N ARG A 337 22.72 -25.95 8.05
CA ARG A 337 22.43 -26.42 9.42
C ARG A 337 22.54 -25.29 10.44
N ARG A 338 23.62 -24.50 10.41
CA ARG A 338 23.86 -23.42 11.39
C ARG A 338 22.87 -22.27 11.29
N HIS A 339 22.34 -22.01 10.09
CA HIS A 339 21.48 -20.86 9.82
C HIS A 339 20.06 -21.22 9.38
N ARG A 340 19.65 -22.48 9.61
CA ARG A 340 18.39 -23.06 9.16
C ARG A 340 17.18 -22.13 9.30
N GLU A 341 16.86 -21.73 10.54
CA GLU A 341 15.69 -20.89 10.84
C GLU A 341 15.76 -19.52 10.16
N THR A 342 16.96 -18.93 10.12
CA THR A 342 17.18 -17.63 9.46
C THR A 342 17.01 -17.73 7.95
N VAL A 343 17.54 -18.79 7.33
CA VAL A 343 17.43 -19.01 5.89
C VAL A 343 15.97 -19.18 5.47
N LEU A 344 15.24 -20.03 6.20
CA LEU A 344 13.85 -20.35 5.89
C LEU A 344 12.93 -19.14 6.07
N SER A 345 13.05 -18.42 7.19
CA SER A 345 12.25 -17.22 7.46
C SER A 345 12.52 -16.10 6.46
N ILE A 346 13.80 -15.80 6.17
CA ILE A 346 14.16 -14.76 5.20
C ILE A 346 13.71 -15.14 3.79
N ALA A 347 13.86 -16.41 3.38
CA ALA A 347 13.42 -16.86 2.07
C ALA A 347 11.90 -16.70 1.89
N LEU A 348 11.10 -17.08 2.89
CA LEU A 348 9.65 -16.89 2.88
C LEU A 348 9.28 -15.40 2.81
N GLU A 349 9.89 -14.55 3.64
CA GLU A 349 9.60 -13.11 3.65
C GLU A 349 9.97 -12.42 2.34
N ARG A 350 11.07 -12.83 1.72
CA ARG A 350 11.46 -12.34 0.40
C ARG A 350 10.42 -12.74 -0.63
N LEU A 351 10.06 -14.03 -0.73
CA LEU A 351 9.06 -14.48 -1.70
C LEU A 351 7.69 -13.84 -1.47
N ARG A 352 7.32 -13.61 -0.21
CA ARG A 352 6.12 -12.84 0.14
C ARG A 352 6.19 -11.42 -0.45
N THR A 353 7.32 -10.73 -0.26
CA THR A 353 7.56 -9.40 -0.84
C THR A 353 7.55 -9.42 -2.38
N GLU A 354 8.04 -10.49 -3.00
CA GLU A 354 8.01 -10.65 -4.46
C GLU A 354 6.60 -10.84 -4.99
N CYS A 355 5.76 -11.64 -4.31
CA CYS A 355 4.34 -11.77 -4.64
C CYS A 355 3.60 -10.43 -4.54
N GLU A 356 3.91 -9.61 -3.51
CA GLU A 356 3.31 -8.28 -3.34
C GLU A 356 3.50 -7.34 -4.55
N ARG A 357 4.47 -7.62 -5.44
CA ARG A 357 4.72 -6.82 -6.64
C ARG A 357 3.60 -6.91 -7.67
N PHE A 358 2.89 -8.04 -7.74
CA PHE A 358 1.88 -8.27 -8.78
C PHE A 358 0.46 -8.54 -8.26
N VAL A 359 0.29 -8.87 -6.99
CA VAL A 359 -1.03 -9.21 -6.42
C VAL A 359 -2.09 -8.13 -6.64
N ASP A 360 -1.76 -6.83 -6.56
CA ASP A 360 -2.72 -5.74 -6.80
C ASP A 360 -3.39 -5.85 -8.19
N ALA A 361 -2.62 -6.23 -9.21
CA ALA A 361 -3.12 -6.36 -10.58
C ALA A 361 -3.80 -7.71 -10.83
N VAL A 362 -3.44 -8.73 -10.04
CA VAL A 362 -4.10 -10.05 -10.04
C VAL A 362 -5.47 -9.97 -9.34
N ASP A 363 -5.59 -9.19 -8.26
CA ASP A 363 -6.83 -9.01 -7.50
C ASP A 363 -7.99 -8.42 -8.34
N GLU A 364 -7.70 -7.78 -9.47
CA GLU A 364 -8.74 -7.29 -10.40
C GLU A 364 -9.57 -8.44 -11.01
N ASP A 365 -8.98 -9.63 -11.15
CA ASP A 365 -9.67 -10.87 -11.56
C ASP A 365 -8.94 -12.05 -10.88
N PRO A 366 -9.29 -12.34 -9.61
CA PRO A 366 -8.57 -13.30 -8.78
C PRO A 366 -8.52 -14.70 -9.39
N PRO A 367 -7.37 -15.40 -9.32
CA PRO A 367 -7.21 -16.71 -9.92
C PRO A 367 -7.91 -17.79 -9.09
N ALA A 368 -8.64 -18.69 -9.74
CA ALA A 368 -9.09 -19.94 -9.15
C ALA A 368 -8.00 -21.03 -9.24
N ARG A 369 -7.07 -20.90 -10.19
CA ARG A 369 -5.97 -21.85 -10.41
C ARG A 369 -4.66 -21.15 -10.81
N ILE A 370 -3.59 -21.50 -10.11
CA ILE A 370 -2.26 -20.89 -10.24
C ILE A 370 -1.23 -21.94 -10.63
N ALA A 371 -0.39 -21.66 -11.62
CA ALA A 371 0.82 -22.43 -11.91
C ALA A 371 2.07 -21.71 -11.40
N ASP A 372 2.88 -22.39 -10.60
CA ASP A 372 4.18 -21.90 -10.12
C ASP A 372 5.31 -22.64 -10.86
N ILE A 373 5.95 -21.94 -11.81
CA ILE A 373 6.96 -22.48 -12.70
C ILE A 373 8.35 -22.29 -12.10
N GLY A 374 9.02 -23.41 -11.83
CA GLY A 374 10.21 -23.49 -11.02
C GLY A 374 9.89 -23.17 -9.57
N CYS A 375 8.88 -23.84 -9.03
CA CYS A 375 8.34 -23.56 -7.70
C CYS A 375 9.34 -23.78 -6.56
N GLY A 376 10.44 -24.50 -6.81
CA GLY A 376 11.36 -24.91 -5.77
C GLY A 376 10.62 -25.67 -4.67
N TYR A 377 10.77 -25.19 -3.43
CA TYR A 377 10.09 -25.76 -2.25
C TYR A 377 8.69 -25.18 -1.98
N GLY A 378 8.08 -24.45 -2.91
CA GLY A 378 6.67 -24.04 -2.82
C GLY A 378 6.38 -22.82 -1.93
N LEU A 379 7.41 -22.09 -1.50
CA LEU A 379 7.25 -20.90 -0.63
C LEU A 379 6.37 -19.80 -1.25
N ALA A 380 6.53 -19.52 -2.55
CA ALA A 380 5.67 -18.55 -3.25
C ALA A 380 4.24 -19.07 -3.42
N SER A 381 4.08 -20.36 -3.72
CA SER A 381 2.79 -21.03 -3.80
C SER A 381 2.01 -20.97 -2.48
N LEU A 382 2.68 -21.11 -1.32
CA LEU A 382 2.03 -20.94 -0.01
C LEU A 382 1.43 -19.54 0.15
N VAL A 383 2.21 -18.50 -0.19
CA VAL A 383 1.77 -17.10 -0.13
C VAL A 383 0.55 -16.86 -1.02
N LEU A 384 0.59 -17.38 -2.25
CA LEU A 384 -0.48 -17.19 -3.22
C LEU A 384 -1.74 -18.00 -2.84
N TYR A 385 -1.60 -19.20 -2.29
CA TYR A 385 -2.72 -19.98 -1.79
C TYR A 385 -3.44 -19.22 -0.66
N HIS A 386 -2.74 -18.77 0.38
CA HIS A 386 -3.37 -18.07 1.50
C HIS A 386 -3.98 -16.72 1.12
N ARG A 387 -3.63 -16.18 -0.06
CA ARG A 387 -4.31 -14.99 -0.60
C ARG A 387 -5.58 -15.31 -1.38
N TYR A 388 -5.59 -16.38 -2.17
CA TYR A 388 -6.61 -16.61 -3.20
C TYR A 388 -7.45 -17.88 -3.00
N GLU A 389 -7.03 -18.78 -2.10
CA GLU A 389 -7.59 -20.13 -1.93
C GLU A 389 -7.66 -20.92 -3.26
N ALA A 390 -6.72 -20.60 -4.15
CA ALA A 390 -6.64 -21.17 -5.50
C ALA A 390 -6.09 -22.59 -5.46
N GLU A 391 -6.46 -23.41 -6.44
CA GLU A 391 -5.71 -24.64 -6.71
C GLU A 391 -4.29 -24.28 -7.21
N VAL A 392 -3.27 -24.91 -6.64
CA VAL A 392 -1.86 -24.64 -6.94
C VAL A 392 -1.22 -25.81 -7.69
N LEU A 393 -0.70 -25.50 -8.86
CA LEU A 393 0.05 -26.39 -9.73
C LEU A 393 1.55 -26.07 -9.60
N LEU A 394 2.29 -26.94 -8.92
CA LEU A 394 3.73 -26.88 -8.73
C LEU A 394 4.45 -27.51 -9.92
N ILE A 395 5.26 -26.74 -10.63
CA ILE A 395 6.03 -27.21 -11.80
C ILE A 395 7.52 -27.05 -11.52
N ASP A 396 8.28 -28.15 -11.46
CA ASP A 396 9.73 -28.10 -11.30
C ASP A 396 10.44 -29.31 -11.93
N ILE A 397 11.70 -29.13 -12.33
CA ILE A 397 12.58 -30.21 -12.77
C ILE A 397 13.40 -30.67 -11.57
N GLU A 398 12.98 -31.73 -10.88
CA GLU A 398 13.52 -32.12 -9.56
C GLU A 398 15.03 -32.47 -9.53
N SER A 399 15.66 -32.73 -10.68
CA SER A 399 17.09 -33.03 -10.77
C SER A 399 17.71 -32.50 -12.07
N ALA A 400 18.98 -32.10 -12.00
CA ALA A 400 19.82 -31.82 -13.15
C ALA A 400 21.18 -32.51 -12.99
N ALA A 401 21.75 -32.98 -14.11
CA ALA A 401 23.05 -33.65 -14.12
C ALA A 401 24.23 -32.69 -13.89
N ASP A 402 24.05 -31.39 -14.15
CA ASP A 402 25.12 -30.39 -14.14
C ASP A 402 24.97 -29.42 -12.96
N ARG A 403 26.06 -29.23 -12.21
CA ARG A 403 26.19 -28.21 -11.15
C ARG A 403 26.45 -26.85 -11.79
N HIS A 404 25.41 -26.09 -12.13
CA HIS A 404 25.57 -24.77 -12.74
C HIS A 404 24.77 -23.67 -12.03
N MET A 405 25.40 -22.50 -11.92
CA MET A 405 24.78 -21.29 -11.36
C MET A 405 24.83 -20.16 -12.39
N GLY A 406 23.68 -19.49 -12.59
CA GLY A 406 23.56 -18.38 -13.54
C GLY A 406 22.53 -18.62 -14.63
N TYR A 407 22.69 -17.94 -15.76
CA TYR A 407 21.81 -18.10 -16.92
C TYR A 407 22.38 -19.18 -17.83
N ALA A 408 21.54 -20.13 -18.23
CA ALA A 408 21.89 -21.22 -19.12
C ALA A 408 20.71 -21.53 -20.05
N ASP A 409 20.96 -22.35 -21.08
CA ASP A 409 19.93 -22.74 -22.05
C ASP A 409 18.84 -23.64 -21.43
N ARG A 410 19.14 -24.29 -20.31
CA ARG A 410 18.23 -25.15 -19.53
C ARG A 410 18.28 -24.78 -18.05
N GLY A 411 17.21 -25.05 -17.32
CA GLY A 411 17.18 -24.90 -15.87
C GLY A 411 18.00 -25.99 -15.17
N ALA A 412 18.43 -25.71 -13.93
CA ALA A 412 18.98 -26.70 -13.02
C ALA A 412 17.94 -27.05 -11.94
N GLY A 413 17.84 -28.34 -11.63
CA GLY A 413 16.93 -28.89 -10.64
C GLY A 413 17.55 -28.95 -9.26
N TYR A 414 16.96 -28.26 -8.30
CA TYR A 414 17.42 -28.20 -6.91
C TYR A 414 16.30 -28.45 -5.90
N ALA A 415 15.21 -29.10 -6.30
CA ALA A 415 14.01 -29.21 -5.48
C ALA A 415 13.41 -30.62 -5.55
N ASP A 416 12.62 -30.96 -4.54
CA ASP A 416 11.82 -32.18 -4.51
C ASP A 416 10.35 -31.80 -4.42
N LEU A 417 9.55 -32.21 -5.42
CA LEU A 417 8.14 -31.82 -5.50
C LEU A 417 7.30 -32.46 -4.38
N SER A 418 7.74 -33.61 -3.86
CA SER A 418 7.07 -34.25 -2.72
C SER A 418 7.31 -33.48 -1.43
N THR A 419 8.51 -32.95 -1.23
CA THR A 419 8.85 -32.06 -0.10
C THR A 419 8.12 -30.72 -0.22
N ALA A 420 8.04 -30.13 -1.42
CA ALA A 420 7.26 -28.90 -1.66
C ALA A 420 5.77 -29.11 -1.36
N ARG A 421 5.20 -30.25 -1.77
CA ARG A 421 3.82 -30.63 -1.44
C ARG A 421 3.63 -30.79 0.07
N ALA A 422 4.51 -31.51 0.75
CA ALA A 422 4.44 -31.71 2.20
C ALA A 422 4.51 -30.37 2.95
N PHE A 423 5.32 -29.42 2.48
CA PHE A 423 5.38 -28.07 3.02
C PHE A 423 4.03 -27.33 2.92
N LEU A 424 3.37 -27.38 1.76
CA LEU A 424 2.06 -26.76 1.60
C LEU A 424 0.99 -27.41 2.49
N GLU A 425 0.94 -28.74 2.54
CA GLU A 425 -0.02 -29.48 3.36
C GLU A 425 0.15 -29.17 4.87
N ALA A 426 1.40 -29.16 5.36
CA ALA A 426 1.71 -28.82 6.76
C ALA A 426 1.30 -27.39 7.14
N ASN A 427 1.18 -26.50 6.16
CA ASN A 427 0.85 -25.08 6.35
C ASN A 427 -0.57 -24.72 5.89
N GLY A 428 -1.48 -25.70 5.88
CA GLY A 428 -2.92 -25.47 5.75
C GLY A 428 -3.46 -25.46 4.33
N VAL A 429 -2.69 -25.92 3.33
CA VAL A 429 -3.20 -26.11 1.97
C VAL A 429 -3.82 -27.52 1.85
N PRO A 430 -5.10 -27.67 1.45
CA PRO A 430 -5.73 -28.97 1.26
C PRO A 430 -5.02 -29.80 0.18
N ALA A 431 -4.82 -31.09 0.44
CA ALA A 431 -4.07 -32.00 -0.43
C ALA A 431 -4.66 -32.09 -1.85
N GLU A 432 -5.99 -31.98 -1.98
CA GLU A 432 -6.71 -31.97 -3.26
C GLU A 432 -6.52 -30.68 -4.06
N ARG A 433 -6.04 -29.60 -3.42
CA ARG A 433 -5.72 -28.32 -4.07
C ARG A 433 -4.27 -28.23 -4.54
N ILE A 434 -3.47 -29.28 -4.34
CA ILE A 434 -2.05 -29.30 -4.70
C ILE A 434 -1.81 -30.32 -5.82
N ILE A 435 -1.37 -29.82 -6.96
CA ILE A 435 -0.95 -30.63 -8.11
C ILE A 435 0.55 -30.45 -8.30
N THR A 436 1.26 -31.54 -8.56
CA THR A 436 2.70 -31.50 -8.86
C THR A 436 2.92 -32.02 -10.28
N LEU A 437 3.82 -31.38 -11.03
CA LEU A 437 4.14 -31.75 -12.40
C LEU A 437 5.63 -31.54 -12.67
N ASN A 438 6.33 -32.64 -12.95
CA ASN A 438 7.69 -32.58 -13.45
C ASN A 438 7.70 -32.66 -14.99
N PRO A 439 8.12 -31.61 -15.72
CA PRO A 439 8.01 -31.57 -17.17
C PRO A 439 8.95 -32.55 -17.88
N ASN A 440 9.93 -33.14 -17.18
CA ASN A 440 10.76 -34.22 -17.71
C ASN A 440 10.04 -35.59 -17.67
N LYS A 441 8.97 -35.71 -16.87
CA LYS A 441 8.20 -36.95 -16.67
C LYS A 441 6.83 -36.89 -17.33
N VAL A 442 6.19 -35.71 -17.31
CA VAL A 442 4.82 -35.50 -17.79
C VAL A 442 4.77 -34.28 -18.71
N PRO A 443 4.18 -34.39 -19.92
CA PRO A 443 4.01 -33.23 -20.81
C PRO A 443 3.21 -32.10 -20.15
N LEU A 444 3.66 -30.86 -20.34
CA LEU A 444 2.99 -29.66 -19.82
C LEU A 444 1.56 -29.48 -20.36
N ASP A 445 1.22 -30.11 -21.49
CA ASP A 445 -0.14 -30.08 -22.03
C ASP A 445 -1.16 -30.75 -21.09
N ASN A 446 -0.71 -31.65 -20.22
CA ASN A 446 -1.55 -32.31 -19.21
C ASN A 446 -1.80 -31.44 -17.98
N ALA A 447 -1.19 -30.26 -17.89
CA ALA A 447 -1.36 -29.34 -16.78
C ALA A 447 -2.77 -28.75 -16.70
N GLY A 448 -3.53 -28.77 -17.79
CA GLY A 448 -4.83 -28.08 -17.90
C GLY A 448 -4.68 -26.56 -17.91
N THR A 449 -5.80 -25.85 -17.96
CA THR A 449 -5.83 -24.38 -18.05
C THR A 449 -5.63 -23.74 -16.67
N VAL A 450 -4.93 -22.60 -16.60
CA VAL A 450 -4.70 -21.79 -15.39
C VAL A 450 -5.05 -20.32 -15.59
N ASP A 451 -5.37 -19.64 -14.50
CA ASP A 451 -5.71 -18.20 -14.50
C ASP A 451 -4.46 -17.32 -14.35
N LEU A 452 -3.48 -17.82 -13.59
CA LEU A 452 -2.22 -17.15 -13.32
C LEU A 452 -1.06 -18.14 -13.47
N ALA A 453 -0.04 -17.76 -14.24
CA ALA A 453 1.26 -18.41 -14.21
C ALA A 453 2.27 -17.48 -13.52
N VAL A 454 3.03 -18.01 -12.57
CA VAL A 454 4.12 -17.28 -11.90
C VAL A 454 5.46 -17.96 -12.17
N SER A 455 6.52 -17.17 -12.29
CA SER A 455 7.89 -17.68 -12.30
C SER A 455 8.86 -16.67 -11.69
N LEU A 456 9.16 -16.85 -10.41
CA LEU A 456 9.95 -15.91 -9.61
C LEU A 456 11.39 -16.38 -9.56
N LEU A 457 12.30 -15.57 -10.13
CA LEU A 457 13.71 -15.92 -10.34
C LEU A 457 13.91 -17.35 -10.87
N SER A 458 13.12 -17.77 -11.86
CA SER A 458 13.25 -19.07 -12.53
C SER A 458 13.18 -18.92 -14.06
N CYS A 459 12.07 -19.29 -14.71
CA CYS A 459 11.85 -19.08 -16.14
C CYS A 459 11.86 -17.58 -16.48
N GLY A 460 12.68 -17.20 -17.44
CA GLY A 460 12.94 -15.79 -17.78
C GLY A 460 14.14 -15.18 -17.05
N PHE A 461 14.57 -15.77 -15.92
CA PHE A 461 15.71 -15.31 -15.15
C PHE A 461 16.95 -16.22 -15.25
N HIS A 462 16.80 -17.51 -14.99
CA HIS A 462 17.86 -18.52 -15.11
C HIS A 462 17.93 -19.16 -16.50
N TYR A 463 16.84 -19.15 -17.24
CA TYR A 463 16.77 -19.70 -18.59
C TYR A 463 15.73 -18.93 -19.42
N PRO A 464 15.71 -19.06 -20.76
CA PRO A 464 14.85 -18.25 -21.62
C PRO A 464 13.35 -18.40 -21.32
N ALA A 465 12.60 -17.30 -21.33
CA ALA A 465 11.13 -17.31 -21.21
C ALA A 465 10.46 -18.17 -22.30
N LYS A 466 11.11 -18.30 -23.47
CA LYS A 466 10.65 -19.15 -24.57
C LYS A 466 10.53 -20.63 -24.19
N THR A 467 11.21 -21.09 -23.15
CA THR A 467 11.16 -22.50 -22.68
C THR A 467 9.73 -22.94 -22.36
N TYR A 468 8.88 -22.03 -21.89
CA TYR A 468 7.48 -22.30 -21.56
C TYR A 468 6.50 -21.65 -22.57
N GLU A 469 6.93 -21.41 -23.81
CA GLU A 469 6.12 -20.78 -24.87
C GLU A 469 4.75 -21.45 -25.05
N THR A 470 4.74 -22.77 -25.24
CA THR A 470 3.51 -23.54 -25.42
C THR A 470 2.59 -23.40 -24.20
N PHE A 471 3.16 -23.45 -23.00
CA PHE A 471 2.42 -23.30 -21.74
C PHE A 471 1.74 -21.93 -21.63
N PHE A 472 2.49 -20.85 -21.85
CA PHE A 472 1.94 -19.49 -21.86
C PHE A 472 0.89 -19.31 -22.98
N GLY A 473 1.12 -19.92 -24.14
CA GLY A 473 0.24 -19.83 -25.30
C GLY A 473 -1.07 -20.61 -25.16
N ARG A 474 -1.07 -21.78 -24.51
CA ARG A 474 -2.22 -22.70 -24.50
C ARG A 474 -2.86 -22.89 -23.14
N GLN A 475 -2.06 -22.99 -22.07
CA GLN A 475 -2.57 -23.33 -20.74
C GLN A 475 -2.92 -22.10 -19.90
N VAL A 476 -2.29 -20.94 -20.11
CA VAL A 476 -2.80 -19.70 -19.50
C VAL A 476 -4.08 -19.28 -20.24
N ARG A 477 -5.22 -19.09 -19.58
CA ARG A 477 -6.46 -18.72 -20.29
C ARG A 477 -6.40 -17.34 -20.94
N PRO A 478 -7.18 -17.06 -21.99
CA PRO A 478 -7.46 -15.68 -22.41
C PRO A 478 -7.92 -14.81 -21.24
N GLY A 479 -7.38 -13.59 -21.12
CA GLY A 479 -7.61 -12.71 -19.98
C GLY A 479 -6.83 -13.09 -18.70
N GLY A 480 -6.20 -14.26 -18.67
CA GLY A 480 -5.32 -14.70 -17.58
C GLY A 480 -4.02 -13.89 -17.53
N ARG A 481 -3.18 -14.17 -16.53
CA ARG A 481 -1.98 -13.38 -16.23
C ARG A 481 -0.72 -14.22 -16.15
N ILE A 482 0.42 -13.60 -16.47
CA ILE A 482 1.76 -14.20 -16.35
C ILE A 482 2.65 -13.24 -15.58
N ALA A 483 3.05 -13.58 -14.35
CA ALA A 483 3.96 -12.79 -13.53
C ALA A 483 5.33 -13.45 -13.50
N MET A 484 6.40 -12.72 -13.85
CA MET A 484 7.74 -13.32 -13.88
C MET A 484 8.87 -12.30 -13.77
N ASP A 485 10.02 -12.77 -13.31
CA ASP A 485 11.27 -12.03 -13.36
C ASP A 485 12.03 -12.29 -14.66
N ILE A 486 12.32 -11.22 -15.41
CA ILE A 486 13.14 -11.31 -16.62
C ILE A 486 14.55 -10.79 -16.36
N ARG A 487 15.57 -11.62 -16.64
CA ARG A 487 16.97 -11.19 -16.58
C ARG A 487 17.24 -10.08 -17.58
N LYS A 488 17.91 -9.01 -17.15
CA LYS A 488 18.29 -7.90 -18.04
C LYS A 488 19.20 -8.40 -19.16
N GLY A 489 18.96 -7.90 -20.38
CA GLY A 489 19.72 -8.28 -21.56
C GLY A 489 19.31 -9.61 -22.20
N SER A 490 18.40 -10.39 -21.59
CA SER A 490 17.93 -11.69 -22.15
C SER A 490 16.98 -11.57 -23.35
N GLY A 491 16.47 -10.36 -23.64
CA GLY A 491 15.39 -10.16 -24.62
C GLY A 491 14.00 -10.64 -24.17
N GLY A 492 13.87 -11.22 -22.95
CA GLY A 492 12.63 -11.82 -22.47
C GLY A 492 11.43 -10.87 -22.42
N ILE A 493 11.61 -9.59 -22.10
CA ILE A 493 10.48 -8.63 -22.03
C ILE A 493 9.88 -8.41 -23.42
N ALA A 494 10.72 -8.23 -24.45
CA ALA A 494 10.27 -8.07 -25.81
C ALA A 494 9.56 -9.32 -26.31
N TYR A 495 10.06 -10.49 -25.92
CA TYR A 495 9.45 -11.78 -26.21
C TYR A 495 8.05 -11.92 -25.59
N MET A 496 7.89 -11.56 -24.32
CA MET A 496 6.63 -11.72 -23.59
C MET A 496 5.48 -10.84 -24.11
N ARG A 497 5.77 -9.76 -24.85
CA ARG A 497 4.76 -8.94 -25.53
C ARG A 497 3.93 -9.70 -26.55
N ARG A 498 4.40 -10.85 -27.02
CA ARG A 498 3.65 -11.71 -27.95
C ARG A 498 2.42 -12.37 -27.32
N PHE A 499 2.37 -12.45 -25.98
CA PHE A 499 1.25 -13.05 -25.26
C PHE A 499 0.20 -12.01 -24.81
N GLY A 500 0.55 -10.71 -24.81
CA GLY A 500 -0.38 -9.63 -24.49
C GLY A 500 0.31 -8.41 -23.87
N ALA A 501 -0.49 -7.53 -23.27
CA ALA A 501 -0.03 -6.29 -22.67
C ALA A 501 0.93 -6.54 -21.49
N VAL A 502 2.14 -5.98 -21.57
CA VAL A 502 3.18 -6.11 -20.54
C VAL A 502 3.21 -4.88 -19.65
N GLN A 503 2.95 -5.08 -18.36
CA GLN A 503 3.17 -4.11 -17.29
C GLN A 503 4.54 -4.36 -16.65
N MET A 504 5.33 -3.30 -16.50
CA MET A 504 6.56 -3.33 -15.70
C MET A 504 6.20 -3.19 -14.22
N LEU A 505 6.70 -4.09 -13.37
CA LEU A 505 6.43 -4.07 -11.93
C LEU A 505 7.55 -3.34 -11.18
N GLU A 506 8.74 -3.94 -11.13
CA GLU A 506 9.91 -3.41 -10.42
C GLU A 506 11.19 -3.82 -11.15
N LYS A 507 12.24 -2.98 -11.09
CA LYS A 507 13.54 -3.26 -11.69
C LYS A 507 14.57 -3.44 -10.59
N THR A 508 15.28 -4.57 -10.58
CA THR A 508 16.43 -4.79 -9.69
C THR A 508 17.73 -4.51 -10.45
N GLY A 509 18.89 -4.72 -9.83
CA GLY A 509 20.18 -4.67 -10.53
C GLY A 509 20.26 -5.64 -11.71
N LYS A 510 19.73 -6.87 -11.55
CA LYS A 510 19.94 -8.01 -12.48
C LYS A 510 18.70 -8.42 -13.29
N SER A 511 17.50 -8.08 -12.82
CA SER A 511 16.22 -8.46 -13.43
C SER A 511 15.24 -7.30 -13.52
N ALA A 512 14.14 -7.52 -14.23
CA ALA A 512 12.93 -6.72 -14.12
C ALA A 512 11.73 -7.66 -13.97
N GLY A 513 10.92 -7.42 -12.93
CA GLY A 513 9.63 -8.07 -12.76
C GLY A 513 8.62 -7.51 -13.76
N ILE A 514 7.86 -8.40 -14.39
CA ILE A 514 6.80 -8.06 -15.33
C ILE A 514 5.50 -8.79 -14.98
N LEU A 515 4.39 -8.20 -15.41
CA LEU A 515 3.09 -8.85 -15.45
C LEU A 515 2.55 -8.74 -16.87
N VAL A 516 2.22 -9.87 -17.48
CA VAL A 516 1.55 -9.93 -18.78
C VAL A 516 0.07 -10.19 -18.55
N ARG A 517 -0.81 -9.34 -19.10
CA ARG A 517 -2.23 -9.68 -19.24
C ARG A 517 -2.42 -10.33 -20.59
N LYS A 518 -2.79 -11.61 -20.59
CA LYS A 518 -2.92 -12.39 -21.81
C LYS A 518 -4.11 -11.90 -22.63
N GLU A 519 -3.85 -11.50 -23.87
CA GLU A 519 -4.90 -11.12 -24.80
C GLU A 519 -5.55 -12.37 -25.40
N ALA A 520 -6.82 -12.26 -25.81
CA ALA A 520 -7.43 -13.30 -26.61
C ALA A 520 -6.66 -13.37 -27.94
N VAL A 521 -6.17 -14.56 -28.29
CA VAL A 521 -5.62 -14.77 -29.62
C VAL A 521 -6.77 -14.58 -30.60
N ASN A 522 -6.72 -13.53 -31.44
CA ASN A 522 -7.61 -13.45 -32.59
C ASN A 522 -7.37 -14.71 -33.42
N ALA A 523 -8.39 -15.56 -33.50
CA ALA A 523 -8.36 -16.80 -34.27
C ALA A 523 -8.10 -16.55 -35.76
#